data_AF-W3TV45-F1
#
_entry.id   AF-W3TV45-F1
#
_cell.length_a   1.000
_cell.length_b   1.000
_cell.length_c   1.000
_cell.angle_alpha   90.00
_cell.angle_beta   90.00
_cell.angle_gamma   90.00
#
_symmetry.space_group_name_H-M   'P 1'
#
loop_
_entity.id
_entity.type
_entity.pdbx_description
1 polymer ?
#
loop_
_entity_poly.entity_id
_entity_poly.type
_entity_poly.pdbx_seq_one_letter_code
_entity_poly.pdbx_strand_id
1 'polypeptide(L)'
;MLEHNYFYKNSATLKNKHGIKNPRKLYERCAHETAREAVNFRLEPPPGKFDAAYLRTIHWCLFHNTFEWAGVTRDQPFTFEDGSTACMPAMRPKGYKVPFAVGSQIQRELKKLEQRLTAKNNLQGLSRQEFAANAAEVFTALDHAHPFRKGNGRTQRMFMEKLGQAAGYKIDFSLITKERMTYASIEAMQHNNPEPMKDLFEDITHPQKSLLLKEFISQMRSARLDEINNHIVLAAKEGVTYDGIYKGSSAEGFVIEVEGGTFIVGHKDDLKPEQVKILQNGDFISFQKNNVQNMRETLIPSEILAPLTNEILAERLVNHCGVESYRHEVECLSKIVYGNTQALSQMIETINIDPSLGEQFVDHIIQNPKSVGKLAGKKILGLRSPARKRAEETVSQLSDTLKSYADIAHQTMADIIEQHSKEQRRTARSVENPGKDLQNLFALFPEQQREALSHSPTLQQQLHRFSRQLQNRLSSEERRAIQENDCTRLSCLLGVSASKAKDIAQIVKHTKEAQCQMRTLKVCRSASMALTS
;
A
#
# COMPACT_ATOMS: atom_id res chain seq x y z
N MET A 1 -30.89 34.17 30.81
CA MET A 1 -30.37 32.86 31.25
C MET A 1 -28.84 32.92 31.26
N LEU A 2 -28.17 32.39 32.30
CA LEU A 2 -26.72 32.58 32.54
C LEU A 2 -25.85 32.10 31.36
N GLU A 3 -26.30 31.13 30.57
CA GLU A 3 -25.52 30.63 29.43
C GLU A 3 -25.31 31.66 28.31
N HIS A 4 -26.17 32.68 28.22
CA HIS A 4 -26.04 33.75 27.23
C HIS A 4 -24.83 34.65 27.52
N ASN A 5 -24.39 34.71 28.78
CA ASN A 5 -23.27 35.54 29.20
C ASN A 5 -21.92 35.01 28.69
N TYR A 6 -21.86 33.79 28.14
CA TYR A 6 -20.68 33.30 27.40
C TYR A 6 -20.45 34.02 26.07
N PHE A 7 -21.44 34.76 25.55
CA PHE A 7 -21.38 35.40 24.24
C PHE A 7 -21.36 36.93 24.36
N TYR A 8 -20.86 37.61 23.32
CA TYR A 8 -21.09 39.04 23.19
C TYR A 8 -22.59 39.33 22.99
N LYS A 9 -23.05 40.48 23.49
CA LYS A 9 -24.44 40.94 23.29
C LYS A 9 -24.78 40.96 21.80
N ASN A 10 -25.94 40.40 21.46
CA ASN A 10 -26.46 40.27 20.08
C ASN A 10 -25.49 39.53 19.13
N SER A 11 -24.70 38.58 19.62
CA SER A 11 -23.75 37.80 18.82
C SER A 11 -23.76 36.33 19.23
N ALA A 12 -23.49 35.44 18.28
CA ALA A 12 -23.23 34.01 18.53
C ALA A 12 -21.74 33.71 18.82
N THR A 13 -20.90 34.74 18.93
CA THR A 13 -19.46 34.61 19.16
C THR A 13 -19.15 34.62 20.65
N LEU A 14 -18.38 33.62 21.10
CA LEU A 14 -17.94 33.51 22.50
C LEU A 14 -17.08 34.72 22.89
N LYS A 15 -17.28 35.24 24.11
CA LYS A 15 -16.36 36.21 24.71
C LYS A 15 -14.96 35.63 24.75
N ASN A 16 -13.98 36.46 24.37
CA ASN A 16 -12.59 36.06 24.22
C ASN A 16 -11.67 37.25 24.48
N LYS A 17 -10.46 36.95 24.96
CA LYS A 17 -9.45 37.95 25.36
C LYS A 17 -8.98 38.85 24.22
N HIS A 18 -9.26 38.47 22.97
CA HIS A 18 -8.90 39.24 21.77
C HIS A 18 -9.96 40.26 21.35
N GLY A 19 -11.13 40.30 22.01
CA GLY A 19 -12.22 41.19 21.60
C GLY A 19 -12.87 40.82 20.25
N ILE A 20 -12.58 39.65 19.68
CA ILE A 20 -13.01 39.27 18.33
C ILE A 20 -14.49 38.87 18.35
N LYS A 21 -15.33 39.62 17.62
CA LYS A 21 -16.78 39.36 17.51
C LYS A 21 -17.20 38.55 16.28
N ASN A 22 -16.30 38.36 15.30
CA ASN A 22 -16.55 37.52 14.14
C ASN A 22 -16.22 36.05 14.47
N PRO A 23 -17.15 35.09 14.29
CA PRO A 23 -16.96 33.71 14.74
C PRO A 23 -15.88 32.97 13.94
N ARG A 24 -15.74 33.27 12.64
CA ARG A 24 -14.72 32.66 11.77
C ARG A 24 -13.32 33.15 12.16
N LYS A 25 -13.15 34.47 12.32
CA LYS A 25 -11.86 35.05 12.76
C LYS A 25 -11.45 34.53 14.15
N LEU A 26 -12.41 34.38 15.07
CA LEU A 26 -12.14 33.79 16.39
C LEU A 26 -11.69 32.32 16.26
N TYR A 27 -12.35 31.54 15.40
CA TYR A 27 -11.98 30.15 15.15
C TYR A 27 -10.55 30.04 14.61
N GLU A 28 -10.20 30.83 13.59
CA GLU A 28 -8.87 30.84 12.96
C GLU A 28 -7.78 31.24 13.99
N ARG A 29 -8.01 32.32 14.74
CA ARG A 29 -7.07 32.77 15.78
C ARG A 29 -6.89 31.73 16.90
N CYS A 30 -7.99 31.18 17.41
CA CYS A 30 -7.96 30.16 18.45
C CYS A 30 -7.30 28.87 17.96
N ALA A 31 -7.56 28.45 16.71
CA ALA A 31 -6.89 27.29 16.12
C ALA A 31 -5.37 27.47 16.06
N HIS A 32 -4.89 28.64 15.63
CA HIS A 32 -3.48 28.96 15.61
C HIS A 32 -2.83 28.94 17.01
N GLU A 33 -3.43 29.63 17.99
CA GLU A 33 -2.88 29.68 19.36
C GLU A 33 -2.86 28.30 20.01
N THR A 34 -3.98 27.57 19.95
CA THR A 34 -4.05 26.21 20.54
C THR A 34 -3.11 25.22 19.88
N ALA A 35 -2.82 25.36 18.58
CA ALA A 35 -1.85 24.52 17.89
C ALA A 35 -0.44 24.74 18.44
N ARG A 36 -0.06 26.00 18.69
CA ARG A 36 1.22 26.35 19.31
C ARG A 36 1.34 25.79 20.73
N GLU A 37 0.34 26.02 21.58
CA GLU A 37 0.37 25.49 22.96
C GLU A 37 0.37 23.97 23.00
N ALA A 38 -0.34 23.30 22.08
CA ALA A 38 -0.32 21.85 21.98
C ALA A 38 1.06 21.27 21.63
N VAL A 39 1.88 21.98 20.84
CA VAL A 39 3.26 21.56 20.55
C VAL A 39 4.11 21.59 21.82
N ASN A 40 4.04 22.68 22.58
CA ASN A 40 4.77 22.82 23.84
C ASN A 40 4.33 21.75 24.85
N PHE A 41 3.02 21.60 25.05
CA PHE A 41 2.47 20.66 26.02
C PHE A 41 2.83 19.20 25.70
N ARG A 42 3.00 18.83 24.42
CA ARG A 42 3.44 17.47 24.03
C ARG A 42 4.84 17.12 24.54
N LEU A 43 5.71 18.11 24.76
CA LEU A 43 7.06 17.90 25.28
C LEU A 43 7.08 17.67 26.80
N GLU A 44 6.05 18.10 27.53
CA GLU A 44 5.95 17.88 28.97
C GLU A 44 5.81 16.38 29.29
N PRO A 45 6.35 15.87 30.40
CA PRO A 45 6.13 14.49 30.80
C PRO A 45 4.65 14.23 31.14
N PRO A 46 4.14 12.99 30.99
CA PRO A 46 2.82 12.64 31.50
C PRO A 46 2.77 12.78 33.04
N PRO A 47 1.61 13.06 33.62
CA PRO A 47 1.46 13.22 35.07
C PRO A 47 1.54 11.86 35.77
N GLY A 48 1.83 11.88 37.07
CA GLY A 48 1.70 10.67 37.90
C GLY A 48 0.25 10.19 38.08
N LYS A 49 -0.73 11.09 37.93
CA LYS A 49 -2.16 10.81 38.09
C LYS A 49 -2.98 11.45 36.98
N PHE A 50 -3.87 10.67 36.39
CA PHE A 50 -4.81 11.13 35.37
C PHE A 50 -6.18 11.39 36.00
N ASP A 51 -6.49 12.64 36.29
CA ASP A 51 -7.72 13.06 36.96
C ASP A 51 -8.35 14.33 36.37
N ALA A 52 -9.44 14.80 36.99
CA ALA A 52 -10.14 16.00 36.56
C ALA A 52 -9.27 17.26 36.65
N ALA A 53 -8.33 17.33 37.60
CA ALA A 53 -7.42 18.46 37.73
C ALA A 53 -6.43 18.51 36.55
N TYR A 54 -5.91 17.35 36.14
CA TYR A 54 -5.08 17.28 34.95
C TYR A 54 -5.86 17.65 33.67
N LEU A 55 -7.10 17.18 33.53
CA LEU A 55 -7.95 17.55 32.39
C LEU A 55 -8.20 19.07 32.32
N ARG A 56 -8.44 19.72 33.47
CA ARG A 56 -8.58 21.18 33.57
C ARG A 56 -7.27 21.90 33.25
N THR A 57 -6.13 21.35 33.66
CA THR A 57 -4.80 21.88 33.35
C THR A 57 -4.55 21.88 31.85
N ILE A 58 -4.83 20.76 31.16
CA ILE A 58 -4.75 20.70 29.70
C ILE A 58 -5.62 21.79 29.06
N HIS A 59 -6.88 21.91 29.49
CA HIS A 59 -7.77 22.92 28.92
C HIS A 59 -7.27 24.34 29.18
N TRP A 60 -6.74 24.61 30.37
CA TRP A 60 -6.13 25.89 30.69
C TRP A 60 -4.94 26.16 29.75
N CYS A 61 -3.97 25.26 29.67
CA CYS A 61 -2.79 25.41 28.81
C CYS A 61 -3.15 25.67 27.35
N LEU A 62 -4.17 24.97 26.82
CA LEU A 62 -4.56 25.14 25.42
C LEU A 62 -5.31 26.45 25.15
N PHE A 63 -6.06 26.97 26.12
CA PHE A 63 -7.05 28.04 25.86
C PHE A 63 -6.89 29.31 26.71
N HIS A 64 -5.93 29.38 27.65
CA HIS A 64 -5.80 30.53 28.56
C HIS A 64 -5.53 31.86 27.83
N ASN A 65 -4.93 31.82 26.64
CA ASN A 65 -4.72 33.01 25.81
C ASN A 65 -5.99 33.45 25.07
N THR A 66 -6.98 32.57 24.90
CA THR A 66 -8.21 32.87 24.16
C THR A 66 -9.41 33.14 25.08
N PHE A 67 -9.61 32.36 26.14
CA PHE A 67 -10.80 32.42 27.00
C PHE A 67 -10.44 32.68 28.46
N GLU A 68 -11.18 33.55 29.13
CA GLU A 68 -11.03 33.83 30.57
C GLU A 68 -11.37 32.61 31.44
N TRP A 69 -12.37 31.83 31.03
CA TRP A 69 -12.84 30.63 31.71
C TRP A 69 -12.01 29.36 31.39
N ALA A 70 -10.81 29.51 30.82
CA ALA A 70 -9.98 28.35 30.50
C ALA A 70 -9.69 27.52 31.78
N GLY A 71 -9.92 26.21 31.72
CA GLY A 71 -9.76 25.31 32.86
C GLY A 71 -10.96 25.28 33.82
N VAL A 72 -12.03 26.03 33.55
CA VAL A 72 -13.28 26.01 34.34
C VAL A 72 -14.32 25.15 33.63
N THR A 73 -14.96 24.24 34.37
CA THR A 73 -15.99 23.35 33.82
C THR A 73 -17.34 24.08 33.73
N ARG A 74 -18.16 23.72 32.75
CA ARG A 74 -19.36 24.46 32.37
C ARG A 74 -20.52 24.38 33.37
N ASP A 75 -20.47 23.46 34.31
CA ASP A 75 -21.39 23.34 35.44
C ASP A 75 -21.11 24.36 36.55
N GLN A 76 -19.90 24.92 36.60
CA GLN A 76 -19.53 25.91 37.60
C GLN A 76 -19.85 27.32 37.09
N PRO A 77 -20.44 28.20 37.93
CA PRO A 77 -20.55 29.62 37.60
C PRO A 77 -19.17 30.25 37.41
N PHE A 78 -18.99 30.98 36.32
CA PHE A 78 -17.78 31.75 36.03
C PHE A 78 -18.14 33.23 35.87
N THR A 79 -17.45 34.12 36.59
CA THR A 79 -17.63 35.57 36.48
C THR A 79 -16.53 36.16 35.62
N PHE A 80 -16.92 36.80 34.50
CA PHE A 80 -16.03 37.49 33.57
C PHE A 80 -15.52 38.81 34.16
N GLU A 81 -14.44 39.33 33.58
CA GLU A 81 -13.90 40.67 33.91
C GLU A 81 -14.94 41.80 33.71
N ASP A 82 -15.91 41.61 32.82
CA ASP A 82 -17.03 42.56 32.60
C ASP A 82 -18.14 42.48 33.66
N GLY A 83 -17.95 41.68 34.72
CA GLY A 83 -18.87 41.52 35.85
C GLY A 83 -20.04 40.56 35.58
N SER A 84 -20.21 40.06 34.36
CA SER A 84 -21.27 39.09 34.07
C SER A 84 -20.87 37.67 34.49
N THR A 85 -21.83 36.90 35.03
CA THR A 85 -21.63 35.49 35.38
C THR A 85 -22.27 34.56 34.37
N ALA A 86 -21.56 33.52 33.93
CA ALA A 86 -22.07 32.50 33.02
C ALA A 86 -21.98 31.09 33.59
N CYS A 87 -22.94 30.25 33.23
CA CYS A 87 -22.97 28.82 33.56
C CYS A 87 -23.79 28.10 32.47
N MET A 88 -23.39 26.90 32.06
CA MET A 88 -24.08 26.11 31.03
C MET A 88 -24.15 24.62 31.44
N PRO A 89 -24.99 24.27 32.43
CA PRO A 89 -25.04 22.93 33.00
C PRO A 89 -25.64 21.90 32.04
N ALA A 90 -26.43 22.31 31.05
CA ALA A 90 -26.98 21.43 30.02
C ALA A 90 -26.47 21.83 28.62
N MET A 91 -25.98 20.85 27.86
CA MET A 91 -25.57 21.00 26.46
C MET A 91 -26.01 19.77 25.67
N ARG A 92 -26.39 19.99 24.40
CA ARG A 92 -26.67 18.91 23.45
C ARG A 92 -25.74 19.02 22.24
N PRO A 93 -25.09 17.93 21.82
CA PRO A 93 -24.36 17.92 20.56
C PRO A 93 -25.30 18.11 19.37
N LYS A 94 -24.85 18.83 18.34
CA LYS A 94 -25.66 19.03 17.13
C LYS A 94 -25.83 17.69 16.41
N GLY A 95 -27.07 17.30 16.12
CA GLY A 95 -27.39 16.04 15.43
C GLY A 95 -27.51 14.81 16.34
N TYR A 96 -27.39 14.96 17.66
CA TYR A 96 -27.50 13.86 18.61
C TYR A 96 -28.86 13.89 19.31
N LYS A 97 -29.45 12.70 19.54
CA LYS A 97 -30.69 12.57 20.32
C LYS A 97 -30.43 12.73 21.82
N VAL A 98 -29.32 12.16 22.30
CA VAL A 98 -28.94 12.15 23.72
C VAL A 98 -28.15 13.42 24.08
N PRO A 99 -28.48 14.13 25.19
CA PRO A 99 -27.68 15.25 25.66
C PRO A 99 -26.34 14.79 26.25
N PHE A 100 -25.40 15.71 26.41
CA PHE A 100 -24.23 15.46 27.27
C PHE A 100 -24.63 15.41 28.75
N ALA A 101 -23.70 15.01 29.62
CA ALA A 101 -23.90 15.01 31.08
C ALA A 101 -24.44 16.36 31.58
N VAL A 102 -25.47 16.34 32.43
CA VAL A 102 -26.16 17.56 32.92
C VAL A 102 -25.77 17.89 34.36
N GLY A 103 -25.30 19.13 34.58
CA GLY A 103 -25.00 19.67 35.90
C GLY A 103 -24.03 18.80 36.69
N SER A 104 -24.44 18.33 37.87
CA SER A 104 -23.64 17.49 38.76
C SER A 104 -23.23 16.13 38.17
N GLN A 105 -23.86 15.69 37.08
CA GLN A 105 -23.45 14.50 36.34
C GLN A 105 -22.00 14.62 35.83
N ILE A 106 -21.57 15.82 35.42
CA ILE A 106 -20.23 16.09 34.89
C ILE A 106 -19.16 15.70 35.92
N GLN A 107 -19.26 16.23 37.14
CA GLN A 107 -18.30 15.93 38.22
C GLN A 107 -18.34 14.47 38.63
N ARG A 108 -19.53 13.87 38.67
CA ARG A 108 -19.71 12.45 39.02
C ARG A 108 -19.06 11.52 38.00
N GLU A 109 -19.18 11.82 36.71
CA GLU A 109 -18.56 11.03 35.64
C GLU A 109 -17.04 11.17 35.65
N LEU A 110 -16.51 12.40 35.80
CA LEU A 110 -15.07 12.63 35.92
C LEU A 110 -14.47 11.89 37.14
N LYS A 111 -15.16 11.91 38.29
CA LYS A 111 -14.72 11.17 39.49
C LYS A 111 -14.74 9.65 39.28
N LYS A 112 -15.77 9.10 38.63
CA LYS A 112 -15.82 7.67 38.27
C LYS A 112 -14.69 7.29 37.32
N LEU A 113 -14.37 8.15 36.35
CA LEU A 113 -13.28 7.94 35.42
C LEU A 113 -11.93 7.89 36.14
N GLU A 114 -11.67 8.85 37.04
CA GLU A 114 -10.46 8.88 37.87
C GLU A 114 -10.30 7.61 38.70
N GLN A 115 -11.38 7.15 39.34
CA GLN A 115 -11.38 5.89 40.10
C GLN A 115 -11.02 4.70 39.22
N ARG A 116 -11.58 4.63 38.01
CA ARG A 116 -11.28 3.56 37.04
C ARG A 116 -9.82 3.59 36.59
N LEU A 117 -9.30 4.78 36.24
CA LEU A 117 -7.91 4.95 35.82
C LEU A 117 -6.95 4.57 36.95
N THR A 118 -7.22 5.00 38.18
CA THR A 118 -6.43 4.64 39.36
C THR A 118 -6.43 3.13 39.60
N ALA A 119 -7.60 2.49 39.57
CA ALA A 119 -7.74 1.04 39.76
C ALA A 119 -7.02 0.22 38.68
N LYS A 120 -6.87 0.77 37.46
CA LYS A 120 -6.15 0.15 36.35
C LYS A 120 -4.74 0.69 36.16
N ASN A 121 -4.15 1.32 37.17
CA ASN A 121 -2.80 1.88 37.14
C ASN A 121 -2.54 2.76 35.89
N ASN A 122 -3.47 3.67 35.58
CA ASN A 122 -3.44 4.53 34.39
C ASN A 122 -3.29 3.75 33.07
N LEU A 123 -3.85 2.53 33.01
CA LEU A 123 -3.78 1.61 31.86
C LEU A 123 -2.36 1.10 31.53
N GLN A 124 -1.41 1.26 32.45
CA GLN A 124 -0.04 0.76 32.29
C GLN A 124 0.01 -0.76 32.45
N GLY A 125 0.95 -1.40 31.73
CA GLY A 125 1.17 -2.86 31.80
C GLY A 125 0.12 -3.71 31.09
N LEU A 126 -0.87 -3.10 30.44
CA LEU A 126 -1.86 -3.81 29.62
C LEU A 126 -1.26 -4.22 28.27
N SER A 127 -1.76 -5.31 27.69
CA SER A 127 -1.50 -5.60 26.28
C SER A 127 -2.11 -4.51 25.39
N ARG A 128 -1.64 -4.43 24.14
CA ARG A 128 -2.10 -3.40 23.20
C ARG A 128 -3.61 -3.44 22.95
N GLN A 129 -4.17 -4.64 22.81
CA GLN A 129 -5.61 -4.84 22.58
C GLN A 129 -6.43 -4.43 23.82
N GLU A 130 -5.97 -4.82 25.01
CA GLU A 130 -6.61 -4.40 26.26
C GLU A 130 -6.51 -2.88 26.46
N PHE A 131 -5.34 -2.29 26.17
CA PHE A 131 -5.16 -0.84 26.21
C PHE A 131 -6.14 -0.14 25.26
N ALA A 132 -6.24 -0.56 24.00
CA ALA A 132 -7.14 0.03 23.02
C ALA A 132 -8.61 -0.02 23.48
N ALA A 133 -9.06 -1.17 23.99
CA ALA A 133 -10.40 -1.33 24.52
C ALA A 133 -10.68 -0.41 25.72
N ASN A 134 -9.76 -0.31 26.67
CA ASN A 134 -9.90 0.56 27.84
C ASN A 134 -9.79 2.05 27.48
N ALA A 135 -8.92 2.41 26.53
CA ALA A 135 -8.77 3.76 26.04
C ALA A 135 -10.06 4.26 25.35
N ALA A 136 -10.73 3.39 24.60
CA ALA A 136 -12.04 3.67 24.00
C ALA A 136 -13.11 3.97 25.06
N GLU A 137 -13.16 3.21 26.16
CA GLU A 137 -14.08 3.49 27.27
C GLU A 137 -13.77 4.84 27.94
N VAL A 138 -12.48 5.11 28.20
CA VAL A 138 -12.04 6.38 28.81
C VAL A 138 -12.45 7.56 27.93
N PHE A 139 -12.18 7.48 26.63
CA PHE A 139 -12.53 8.53 25.68
C PHE A 139 -14.04 8.72 25.56
N THR A 140 -14.81 7.63 25.49
CA THR A 140 -16.28 7.67 25.45
C THR A 140 -16.86 8.35 26.70
N ALA A 141 -16.35 8.02 27.88
CA ALA A 141 -16.77 8.65 29.13
C ALA A 141 -16.42 10.16 29.16
N LEU A 142 -15.22 10.53 28.71
CA LEU A 142 -14.83 11.94 28.59
C LEU A 142 -15.67 12.71 27.58
N ASP A 143 -16.02 12.07 26.46
CA ASP A 143 -16.82 12.69 25.39
C ASP A 143 -18.26 12.94 25.84
N HIS A 144 -18.85 12.01 26.59
CA HIS A 144 -20.18 12.19 27.18
C HIS A 144 -20.19 13.23 28.31
N ALA A 145 -19.18 13.22 29.18
CA ALA A 145 -19.06 14.20 30.27
C ALA A 145 -19.01 15.64 29.73
N HIS A 146 -18.33 15.84 28.59
CA HIS A 146 -18.23 17.12 27.87
C HIS A 146 -18.05 18.34 28.80
N PRO A 147 -16.99 18.34 29.64
CA PRO A 147 -16.96 19.16 30.85
C PRO A 147 -16.76 20.67 30.62
N PHE A 148 -16.27 21.09 29.46
CA PHE A 148 -15.98 22.50 29.18
C PHE A 148 -17.00 23.14 28.25
N ARG A 149 -17.09 24.47 28.25
CA ARG A 149 -17.99 25.21 27.36
C ARG A 149 -17.61 25.07 25.88
N LYS A 150 -16.31 25.07 25.56
CA LYS A 150 -15.75 24.87 24.22
C LYS A 150 -14.33 24.33 24.40
N GLY A 151 -13.84 23.52 23.45
CA GLY A 151 -12.46 22.99 23.51
C GLY A 151 -12.34 21.54 24.00
N ASN A 152 -13.46 20.86 24.28
CA ASN A 152 -13.50 19.47 24.74
C ASN A 152 -12.67 18.53 23.87
N GLY A 153 -12.96 18.46 22.56
CA GLY A 153 -12.24 17.52 21.66
C GLY A 153 -10.72 17.70 21.63
N ARG A 154 -10.19 18.93 21.67
CA ARG A 154 -8.73 19.16 21.72
C ARG A 154 -8.14 18.73 23.06
N THR A 155 -8.85 19.02 24.15
CA THR A 155 -8.44 18.66 25.51
C THR A 155 -8.45 17.14 25.71
N GLN A 156 -9.52 16.46 25.29
CA GLN A 156 -9.68 15.00 25.39
C GLN A 156 -8.62 14.27 24.58
N ARG A 157 -8.36 14.70 23.34
CA ARG A 157 -7.29 14.09 22.53
C ARG A 157 -5.92 14.24 23.17
N MET A 158 -5.59 15.43 23.70
CA MET A 158 -4.33 15.63 24.42
C MET A 158 -4.24 14.77 25.68
N PHE A 159 -5.34 14.64 26.44
CA PHE A 159 -5.41 13.76 27.60
C PHE A 159 -5.12 12.31 27.21
N MET A 160 -5.72 11.83 26.12
CA MET A 160 -5.49 10.47 25.61
C MET A 160 -4.07 10.28 25.04
N GLU A 161 -3.52 11.27 24.33
CA GLU A 161 -2.12 11.24 23.87
C GLU A 161 -1.16 11.04 25.06
N LYS A 162 -1.38 11.77 26.16
CA LYS A 162 -0.59 11.66 27.39
C LYS A 162 -0.83 10.35 28.14
N LEU A 163 -2.07 9.87 28.17
CA LEU A 163 -2.41 8.57 28.78
C LEU A 163 -1.73 7.42 28.04
N GLY A 164 -1.75 7.44 26.70
CA GLY A 164 -1.01 6.51 25.87
C GLY A 164 0.49 6.58 26.16
N GLN A 165 1.07 7.77 26.17
CA GLN A 165 2.49 7.97 26.46
C GLN A 165 2.88 7.35 27.81
N ALA A 166 2.08 7.55 28.86
CA ALA A 166 2.30 6.95 30.17
C ALA A 166 2.19 5.41 30.14
N ALA A 167 1.29 4.86 29.33
CA ALA A 167 1.07 3.43 29.17
C ALA A 167 2.04 2.75 28.18
N GLY A 168 2.95 3.49 27.55
CA GLY A 168 3.90 2.97 26.55
C GLY A 168 3.35 2.86 25.13
N TYR A 169 2.20 3.48 24.84
CA TYR A 169 1.54 3.47 23.53
C TYR A 169 1.53 4.86 22.90
N LYS A 170 1.85 4.94 21.61
CA LYS A 170 1.65 6.18 20.85
C LYS A 170 0.20 6.25 20.37
N ILE A 171 -0.48 7.34 20.66
CA ILE A 171 -1.80 7.67 20.10
C ILE A 171 -1.63 8.87 19.17
N ASP A 172 -2.08 8.74 17.93
CA ASP A 172 -2.03 9.82 16.93
C ASP A 172 -3.40 10.03 16.30
N PHE A 173 -4.17 10.97 16.85
CA PHE A 173 -5.49 11.32 16.30
C PHE A 173 -5.43 12.05 14.96
N SER A 174 -4.25 12.47 14.49
CA SER A 174 -4.13 13.07 13.15
C SER A 174 -4.40 12.05 12.05
N LEU A 175 -4.43 10.75 12.38
CA LEU A 175 -4.77 9.65 11.49
C LEU A 175 -6.28 9.43 11.36
N ILE A 176 -7.09 10.08 12.21
CA ILE A 176 -8.54 9.87 12.26
C ILE A 176 -9.25 11.01 11.55
N THR A 177 -10.12 10.66 10.61
CA THR A 177 -10.98 11.62 9.91
C THR A 177 -12.08 12.15 10.83
N LYS A 178 -12.58 13.34 10.51
CA LYS A 178 -13.68 13.96 11.27
C LYS A 178 -14.93 13.08 11.25
N GLU A 179 -15.25 12.49 10.09
CA GLU A 179 -16.41 11.61 9.96
C GLU A 179 -16.27 10.34 10.81
N ARG A 180 -15.11 9.66 10.78
CA ARG A 180 -14.86 8.48 11.61
C ARG A 180 -15.00 8.77 13.10
N MET A 181 -14.43 9.90 13.57
CA MET A 181 -14.56 10.31 14.98
C MET A 181 -16.03 10.57 15.34
N THR A 182 -16.76 11.27 14.47
CA THR A 182 -18.18 11.59 14.70
C THR A 182 -19.03 10.32 14.76
N TYR A 183 -18.86 9.43 13.79
CA TYR A 183 -19.53 8.14 13.73
C TYR A 183 -19.28 7.32 15.00
N ALA A 184 -18.00 7.15 15.38
CA ALA A 184 -17.65 6.37 16.57
C ALA A 184 -18.24 6.94 17.87
N SER A 185 -18.22 8.27 18.04
CA SER A 185 -18.85 8.93 19.19
C SER A 185 -20.38 8.78 19.19
N ILE A 186 -21.04 8.83 18.03
CA ILE A 186 -22.50 8.62 17.92
C ILE A 186 -22.87 7.19 18.30
N GLU A 187 -22.19 6.20 17.74
CA GLU A 187 -22.44 4.78 18.02
C GLU A 187 -22.28 4.47 19.51
N ALA A 188 -21.21 4.98 20.13
CA ALA A 188 -20.96 4.77 21.54
C ALA A 188 -22.01 5.45 22.43
N MET A 189 -22.40 6.70 22.16
CA MET A 189 -23.30 7.47 23.03
C MET A 189 -24.79 7.19 22.81
N GLN A 190 -25.22 6.98 21.57
CA GLN A 190 -26.65 6.89 21.22
C GLN A 190 -27.12 5.45 21.06
N HIS A 191 -26.25 4.57 20.57
CA HIS A 191 -26.59 3.17 20.29
C HIS A 191 -25.95 2.20 21.29
N ASN A 192 -25.19 2.72 22.27
CA ASN A 192 -24.46 1.92 23.26
C ASN A 192 -23.56 0.86 22.59
N ASN A 193 -23.01 1.20 21.42
CA ASN A 193 -22.15 0.36 20.61
C ASN A 193 -20.70 0.88 20.69
N PRO A 194 -19.84 0.30 21.56
CA PRO A 194 -18.48 0.78 21.75
C PRO A 194 -17.50 0.32 20.65
N GLU A 195 -17.89 -0.63 19.80
CA GLU A 195 -16.97 -1.30 18.87
C GLU A 195 -16.27 -0.32 17.90
N PRO A 196 -16.96 0.64 17.26
CA PRO A 196 -16.30 1.61 16.39
C PRO A 196 -15.24 2.46 17.09
N MET A 197 -15.43 2.76 18.38
CA MET A 197 -14.45 3.49 19.18
C MET A 197 -13.27 2.58 19.56
N LYS A 198 -13.51 1.31 19.89
CA LYS A 198 -12.44 0.32 20.12
C LYS A 198 -11.58 0.13 18.87
N ASP A 199 -12.21 -0.01 17.71
CA ASP A 199 -11.52 -0.10 16.42
C ASP A 199 -10.68 1.14 16.11
N LEU A 200 -11.19 2.32 16.43
CA LEU A 200 -10.46 3.58 16.30
C LEU A 200 -9.17 3.56 17.12
N PHE A 201 -9.23 3.16 18.39
CA PHE A 201 -8.04 3.05 19.24
C PHE A 201 -7.11 1.90 18.83
N GLU A 202 -7.65 0.79 18.37
CA GLU A 202 -6.88 -0.33 17.81
C GLU A 202 -6.03 0.14 16.63
N ASP A 203 -6.62 0.86 15.70
CA ASP A 203 -5.96 1.34 14.48
C ASP A 203 -4.82 2.33 14.78
N ILE A 204 -5.02 3.27 15.72
CA ILE A 204 -4.03 4.31 16.02
C ILE A 204 -2.98 3.90 17.05
N THR A 205 -3.11 2.73 17.66
CA THR A 205 -2.13 2.14 18.59
C THR A 205 -1.38 0.96 17.99
N HIS A 206 -1.94 0.29 16.98
CA HIS A 206 -1.26 -0.78 16.26
C HIS A 206 -0.15 -0.23 15.36
N PRO A 207 1.12 -0.67 15.49
CA PRO A 207 2.24 -0.12 14.71
C PRO A 207 2.04 -0.20 13.19
N GLN A 208 1.67 -1.36 12.66
CA GLN A 208 1.44 -1.53 11.22
C GLN A 208 0.22 -0.73 10.72
N LYS A 209 -0.93 -0.83 11.38
CA LYS A 209 -2.15 -0.09 10.96
C LYS A 209 -1.97 1.42 11.02
N SER A 210 -1.35 1.93 12.08
CA SER A 210 -1.06 3.36 12.22
C SER A 210 -0.08 3.86 11.14
N LEU A 211 0.91 3.06 10.74
CA LEU A 211 1.79 3.37 9.62
C LEU A 211 1.01 3.47 8.30
N LEU A 212 0.15 2.51 8.02
CA LEU A 212 -0.68 2.49 6.80
C LEU A 212 -1.63 3.69 6.74
N LEU A 213 -2.33 3.98 7.84
CA LEU A 213 -3.20 5.15 7.93
C LEU A 213 -2.40 6.45 7.78
N LYS A 214 -1.20 6.52 8.37
CA LYS A 214 -0.32 7.68 8.24
C LYS A 214 0.10 7.91 6.80
N GLU A 215 0.50 6.85 6.09
CA GLU A 215 0.86 6.92 4.68
C GLU A 215 -0.32 7.47 3.86
N PHE A 216 -1.49 6.84 4.00
CA PHE A 216 -2.69 7.23 3.26
C PHE A 216 -3.11 8.69 3.55
N ILE A 217 -3.26 9.05 4.82
CA ILE A 217 -3.70 10.40 5.22
C ILE A 217 -2.67 11.47 4.80
N SER A 218 -1.37 11.17 4.87
CA SER A 218 -0.33 12.08 4.42
C SER A 218 -0.41 12.32 2.91
N GLN A 219 -0.67 11.28 2.12
CA GLN A 219 -0.84 11.40 0.68
C GLN A 219 -2.06 12.25 0.33
N MET A 220 -3.22 11.98 0.94
CA MET A 220 -4.43 12.78 0.70
C MET A 220 -4.22 14.26 1.03
N ARG A 221 -3.54 14.57 2.14
CA ARG A 221 -3.18 15.94 2.51
C ARG A 221 -2.22 16.59 1.50
N SER A 222 -1.20 15.86 1.05
CA SER A 222 -0.24 16.36 0.05
C SER A 222 -0.90 16.67 -1.30
N ALA A 223 -1.93 15.90 -1.65
CA ALA A 223 -2.76 16.11 -2.84
C ALA A 223 -3.85 17.18 -2.64
N ARG A 224 -3.94 17.81 -1.46
CA ARG A 224 -4.98 18.80 -1.08
C ARG A 224 -6.41 18.26 -1.18
N LEU A 225 -6.59 16.96 -0.94
CA LEU A 225 -7.89 16.29 -0.91
C LEU A 225 -8.50 16.34 0.51
N ASP A 226 -8.81 17.55 0.99
CA ASP A 226 -9.34 17.77 2.35
C ASP A 226 -10.70 17.12 2.59
N GLU A 227 -11.42 16.77 1.51
CA GLU A 227 -12.69 16.05 1.51
C GLU A 227 -12.60 14.69 2.20
N ILE A 228 -11.41 14.07 2.27
CA ILE A 228 -11.19 12.81 2.99
C ILE A 228 -11.64 12.89 4.46
N ASN A 229 -11.63 14.08 5.06
CA ASN A 229 -12.12 14.27 6.43
C ASN A 229 -13.63 13.99 6.59
N ASN A 230 -14.39 14.02 5.50
CA ASN A 230 -15.82 13.73 5.46
C ASN A 230 -16.11 12.25 5.17
N HIS A 231 -15.08 11.40 5.07
CA HIS A 231 -15.23 9.97 4.87
C HIS A 231 -14.73 9.18 6.08
N ILE A 232 -15.28 7.98 6.28
CA ILE A 232 -14.76 7.03 7.26
C ILE A 232 -13.55 6.32 6.63
N VAL A 233 -12.41 6.32 7.33
CA VAL A 233 -11.18 5.65 6.90
C VAL A 233 -10.75 4.66 7.96
N LEU A 234 -10.68 3.37 7.63
CA LEU A 234 -10.37 2.27 8.54
C LEU A 234 -9.14 1.52 8.05
N ALA A 235 -8.31 1.00 8.96
CA ALA A 235 -7.38 -0.06 8.56
C ALA A 235 -8.15 -1.39 8.46
N ALA A 236 -7.78 -2.23 7.48
CA ALA A 236 -8.40 -3.53 7.29
C ALA A 236 -8.30 -4.40 8.55
N LYS A 237 -9.42 -5.02 8.93
CA LYS A 237 -9.52 -5.94 10.07
C LYS A 237 -9.27 -7.37 9.63
N GLU A 238 -8.66 -8.14 10.51
CA GLU A 238 -8.43 -9.56 10.29
C GLU A 238 -9.76 -10.33 10.21
N GLY A 239 -9.85 -11.28 9.27
CA GLY A 239 -11.02 -12.13 9.07
C GLY A 239 -12.22 -11.45 8.43
N VAL A 240 -12.19 -10.14 8.20
CA VAL A 240 -13.27 -9.38 7.55
C VAL A 240 -13.02 -9.33 6.05
N THR A 241 -14.06 -9.64 5.28
CA THR A 241 -14.08 -9.49 3.82
C THR A 241 -14.62 -8.11 3.44
N TYR A 242 -13.96 -7.48 2.49
CA TYR A 242 -14.27 -6.16 1.95
C TYR A 242 -14.45 -6.28 0.45
N ASP A 243 -15.67 -6.04 -0.01
CA ASP A 243 -16.02 -5.96 -1.42
C ASP A 243 -16.12 -4.49 -1.83
N GLY A 244 -15.37 -4.08 -2.85
CA GLY A 244 -15.35 -2.67 -3.23
C GLY A 244 -14.44 -2.36 -4.41
N ILE A 245 -14.26 -1.06 -4.63
CA ILE A 245 -13.47 -0.53 -5.74
C ILE A 245 -12.06 -0.23 -5.26
N TYR A 246 -11.07 -0.84 -5.89
CA TYR A 246 -9.67 -0.55 -5.65
C TYR A 246 -9.33 0.87 -6.11
N LYS A 247 -8.72 1.66 -5.23
CA LYS A 247 -8.39 3.08 -5.46
C LYS A 247 -6.91 3.34 -5.72
N GLY A 248 -6.09 2.29 -5.70
CA GLY A 248 -4.66 2.39 -5.86
C GLY A 248 -3.89 1.92 -4.63
N SER A 249 -2.57 2.04 -4.73
CA SER A 249 -1.65 1.64 -3.68
C SER A 249 -0.44 2.56 -3.60
N SER A 250 0.25 2.50 -2.46
CA SER A 250 1.37 3.35 -2.06
C SER A 250 2.64 2.52 -1.83
N ALA A 251 3.58 2.92 -0.98
CA ALA A 251 4.76 2.10 -0.72
C ALA A 251 4.41 0.86 0.12
N GLU A 252 3.58 1.02 1.15
CA GLU A 252 3.23 -0.05 2.09
C GLU A 252 1.78 -0.52 1.93
N GLY A 253 0.87 0.41 1.69
CA GLY A 253 -0.58 0.15 1.70
C GLY A 253 -1.26 0.11 0.35
N PHE A 254 -2.50 -0.32 0.38
CA PHE A 254 -3.47 -0.14 -0.70
C PHE A 254 -4.82 0.28 -0.14
N VAL A 255 -5.71 0.77 -1.00
CA VAL A 255 -7.00 1.35 -0.58
C VAL A 255 -8.15 0.74 -1.38
N ILE A 256 -9.22 0.36 -0.69
CA ILE A 256 -10.51 -0.03 -1.26
C ILE A 256 -11.57 0.96 -0.78
N GLU A 257 -12.39 1.48 -1.69
CA GLU A 257 -13.65 2.14 -1.33
C GLU A 257 -14.78 1.10 -1.34
N VAL A 258 -15.40 0.90 -0.18
CA VAL A 258 -16.54 -0.01 -0.02
C VAL A 258 -17.86 0.75 -0.06
N GLU A 259 -18.98 0.03 -0.12
CA GLU A 259 -20.32 0.60 -0.11
C GLU A 259 -20.50 1.61 1.05
N GLY A 260 -21.18 2.73 0.77
CA GLY A 260 -21.36 3.82 1.73
C GLY A 260 -20.17 4.80 1.81
N GLY A 261 -19.19 4.71 0.90
CA GLY A 261 -18.10 5.69 0.79
C GLY A 261 -17.04 5.59 1.89
N THR A 262 -16.91 4.41 2.50
CA THR A 262 -15.88 4.11 3.50
C THR A 262 -14.60 3.62 2.81
N PHE A 263 -13.45 4.16 3.20
CA PHE A 263 -12.15 3.73 2.71
C PHE A 263 -11.52 2.73 3.67
N ILE A 264 -11.11 1.58 3.13
CA ILE A 264 -10.41 0.52 3.83
C ILE A 264 -8.96 0.52 3.36
N VAL A 265 -8.02 0.69 4.30
CA VAL A 265 -6.59 0.70 4.03
C VAL A 265 -6.00 -0.65 4.44
N GLY A 266 -5.51 -1.41 3.47
CA GLY A 266 -4.85 -2.71 3.66
C GLY A 266 -3.33 -2.62 3.47
N HIS A 267 -2.60 -3.68 3.84
CA HIS A 267 -1.16 -3.80 3.56
C HIS A 267 -0.94 -4.50 2.23
N LYS A 268 -0.02 -4.02 1.38
CA LYS A 268 0.23 -4.62 0.06
C LYS A 268 0.52 -6.12 0.12
N ASP A 269 1.31 -6.54 1.10
CA ASP A 269 1.66 -7.95 1.25
C ASP A 269 0.48 -8.85 1.70
N ASP A 270 -0.67 -8.28 2.07
CA ASP A 270 -1.90 -9.04 2.30
C ASP A 270 -2.59 -9.42 0.96
N LEU A 271 -2.19 -8.81 -0.17
CA LEU A 271 -2.62 -9.17 -1.52
C LEU A 271 -1.66 -10.20 -2.13
N LYS A 272 -2.14 -10.96 -3.13
CA LYS A 272 -1.25 -11.80 -3.93
C LYS A 272 -0.36 -10.92 -4.83
N PRO A 273 0.89 -11.33 -5.12
CA PRO A 273 1.79 -10.56 -5.98
C PRO A 273 1.20 -10.19 -7.33
N GLU A 274 0.51 -11.12 -7.99
CA GLU A 274 -0.15 -10.87 -9.27
C GLU A 274 -1.27 -9.81 -9.16
N GLN A 275 -1.98 -9.75 -8.02
CA GLN A 275 -3.00 -8.72 -7.78
C GLN A 275 -2.35 -7.35 -7.62
N VAL A 276 -1.25 -7.25 -6.86
CA VAL A 276 -0.52 -5.98 -6.68
C VAL A 276 -0.03 -5.40 -8.02
N LYS A 277 0.34 -6.26 -8.97
CA LYS A 277 0.83 -5.84 -10.29
C LYS A 277 -0.27 -5.48 -11.28
N ILE A 278 -1.42 -6.15 -11.22
CA ILE A 278 -2.48 -6.04 -12.23
C ILE A 278 -3.55 -5.02 -11.83
N LEU A 279 -3.86 -4.88 -10.53
CA LEU A 279 -4.95 -4.02 -10.06
C LEU A 279 -4.74 -2.56 -10.44
N GLN A 280 -5.74 -2.00 -11.11
CA GLN A 280 -5.80 -0.60 -11.51
C GLN A 280 -6.93 0.12 -10.76
N ASN A 281 -6.78 1.44 -10.63
CA ASN A 281 -7.82 2.27 -10.02
C ASN A 281 -9.15 2.10 -10.79
N GLY A 282 -10.21 1.72 -10.08
CA GLY A 282 -11.52 1.43 -10.66
C GLY A 282 -11.86 -0.06 -10.71
N ASP A 283 -10.89 -0.95 -10.54
CA ASP A 283 -11.14 -2.40 -10.52
C ASP A 283 -11.95 -2.79 -9.29
N PHE A 284 -12.88 -3.72 -9.48
CA PHE A 284 -13.59 -4.36 -8.37
C PHE A 284 -12.73 -5.45 -7.74
N ILE A 285 -12.69 -5.50 -6.40
CA ILE A 285 -11.95 -6.50 -5.64
C ILE A 285 -12.76 -6.98 -4.43
N SER A 286 -12.70 -8.29 -4.18
CA SER A 286 -13.06 -8.90 -2.90
C SER A 286 -11.78 -9.21 -2.12
N PHE A 287 -11.58 -8.55 -0.99
CA PHE A 287 -10.37 -8.65 -0.18
C PHE A 287 -10.70 -9.10 1.25
N GLN A 288 -10.07 -10.18 1.70
CA GLN A 288 -10.11 -10.59 3.09
C GLN A 288 -8.70 -10.62 3.67
N LYS A 289 -8.50 -9.94 4.80
CA LYS A 289 -7.21 -9.99 5.50
C LYS A 289 -7.08 -11.32 6.24
N ASN A 290 -6.22 -12.20 5.73
CA ASN A 290 -5.92 -13.48 6.34
C ASN A 290 -4.88 -13.37 7.47
N ASN A 291 -4.94 -14.29 8.43
CA ASN A 291 -4.13 -14.21 9.65
C ASN A 291 -2.62 -14.39 9.35
N VAL A 292 -1.82 -13.53 9.98
CA VAL A 292 -0.46 -13.10 9.59
C VAL A 292 0.65 -14.14 9.84
N GLN A 293 0.34 -15.33 10.36
CA GLN A 293 1.37 -16.33 10.69
C GLN A 293 2.06 -16.90 9.44
N ASN A 294 1.33 -17.23 8.37
CA ASN A 294 1.95 -17.85 7.18
C ASN A 294 2.72 -16.86 6.31
N MET A 295 2.37 -15.56 6.30
CA MET A 295 3.05 -14.55 5.46
C MET A 295 4.35 -14.00 6.06
N ARG A 296 4.55 -14.15 7.37
CA ARG A 296 5.81 -13.75 8.05
C ARG A 296 6.95 -14.74 7.83
N GLU A 297 6.64 -15.97 7.44
CA GLU A 297 7.67 -16.98 7.15
C GLU A 297 8.22 -16.83 5.73
N THR A 298 7.40 -16.38 4.78
CA THR A 298 7.83 -16.27 3.38
C THR A 298 8.54 -14.96 3.07
N LEU A 299 9.78 -15.06 2.56
CA LEU A 299 10.59 -13.93 2.11
C LEU A 299 10.14 -13.43 0.72
N ILE A 300 10.12 -14.31 -0.28
CA ILE A 300 9.64 -14.01 -1.63
C ILE A 300 8.40 -14.87 -1.90
N PRO A 301 7.20 -14.27 -2.05
CA PRO A 301 5.98 -15.02 -2.31
C PRO A 301 5.99 -15.69 -3.69
N SER A 302 5.26 -16.80 -3.80
CA SER A 302 4.91 -17.37 -5.10
C SER A 302 3.94 -16.46 -5.82
N GLU A 303 4.07 -16.37 -7.13
CA GLU A 303 3.21 -15.58 -8.01
C GLU A 303 2.69 -16.46 -9.15
N ILE A 304 1.39 -16.36 -9.40
CA ILE A 304 0.74 -17.04 -10.51
C ILE A 304 0.77 -16.12 -11.73
N LEU A 305 1.66 -16.43 -12.68
CA LEU A 305 1.71 -15.74 -13.96
C LEU A 305 0.67 -16.35 -14.92
N ALA A 306 -0.25 -15.53 -15.42
CA ALA A 306 -1.32 -15.97 -16.32
C ALA A 306 -0.77 -16.64 -17.59
N PRO A 307 -1.49 -17.62 -18.19
CA PRO A 307 -1.14 -18.15 -19.50
C PRO A 307 -1.08 -17.04 -20.56
N LEU A 308 -0.27 -17.23 -21.59
CA LEU A 308 -0.28 -16.33 -22.74
C LEU A 308 -1.61 -16.45 -23.47
N THR A 309 -2.18 -15.31 -23.84
CA THR A 309 -3.30 -15.27 -24.78
C THR A 309 -2.78 -15.26 -26.21
N ASN A 310 -3.64 -15.61 -27.17
CA ASN A 310 -3.28 -15.59 -28.58
C ASN A 310 -2.90 -14.17 -29.04
N GLU A 311 -3.52 -13.14 -28.47
CA GLU A 311 -3.21 -11.74 -28.78
C GLU A 311 -1.78 -11.37 -28.35
N ILE A 312 -1.39 -11.73 -27.12
CA ILE A 312 -0.03 -11.45 -26.61
C ILE A 312 1.02 -12.25 -27.40
N LEU A 313 0.69 -13.50 -27.77
CA LEU A 313 1.56 -14.32 -28.62
C LEU A 313 1.78 -13.68 -29.99
N ALA A 314 0.70 -13.26 -30.65
CA ALA A 314 0.78 -12.59 -31.95
C ALA A 314 1.54 -11.27 -31.88
N GLU A 315 1.33 -10.47 -30.83
CA GLU A 315 2.07 -9.22 -30.61
C GLU A 315 3.58 -9.47 -30.47
N ARG A 316 3.98 -10.44 -29.63
CA ARG A 316 5.40 -10.78 -29.43
C ARG A 316 6.04 -11.36 -30.68
N LEU A 317 5.28 -12.14 -31.45
CA LEU A 317 5.72 -12.72 -32.71
C LEU A 317 6.08 -11.64 -33.74
N VAL A 318 5.18 -10.67 -33.94
CA VAL A 318 5.37 -9.60 -34.94
C VAL A 318 6.54 -8.70 -34.59
N ASN A 319 6.84 -8.53 -33.30
CA ASN A 319 7.98 -7.74 -32.82
C ASN A 319 9.33 -8.49 -32.85
N HIS A 320 9.35 -9.75 -33.28
CA HIS A 320 10.59 -10.52 -33.40
C HIS A 320 11.34 -10.14 -34.70
N CYS A 321 12.59 -9.67 -34.58
CA CYS A 321 13.36 -9.13 -35.69
C CYS A 321 13.51 -10.10 -36.89
N GLY A 322 13.60 -11.41 -36.63
CA GLY A 322 13.63 -12.42 -37.68
C GLY A 322 12.32 -12.53 -38.45
N VAL A 323 11.19 -12.51 -37.75
CA VAL A 323 9.85 -12.56 -38.36
C VAL A 323 9.59 -11.30 -39.17
N GLU A 324 9.96 -10.14 -38.62
CA GLU A 324 9.85 -8.84 -39.31
C GLU A 324 10.68 -8.80 -40.61
N SER A 325 11.91 -9.35 -40.58
CA SER A 325 12.79 -9.39 -41.75
C SER A 325 12.19 -10.21 -42.90
N TYR A 326 11.73 -11.43 -42.60
CA TYR A 326 11.08 -12.28 -43.61
C TYR A 326 9.75 -11.70 -44.09
N ARG A 327 8.98 -11.06 -43.21
CA ARG A 327 7.76 -10.35 -43.60
C ARG A 327 8.06 -9.27 -44.65
N HIS A 328 9.08 -8.46 -44.40
CA HIS A 328 9.47 -7.40 -45.34
C HIS A 328 9.90 -7.97 -46.69
N GLU A 329 10.62 -9.09 -46.70
CA GLU A 329 11.02 -9.78 -47.93
C GLU A 329 9.82 -10.33 -48.70
N VAL A 330 8.84 -10.95 -48.00
CA VAL A 330 7.57 -11.38 -48.60
C VAL A 330 6.84 -10.18 -49.22
N GLU A 331 6.76 -9.04 -48.54
CA GLU A 331 6.13 -7.82 -49.08
C GLU A 331 6.85 -7.29 -50.34
N CYS A 332 8.18 -7.34 -50.36
CA CYS A 332 9.00 -6.96 -51.50
C CYS A 332 8.78 -7.88 -52.71
N LEU A 333 8.80 -9.19 -52.50
CA LEU A 333 8.56 -10.19 -53.54
C LEU A 333 7.10 -10.15 -54.02
N SER A 334 6.14 -9.88 -53.12
CA SER A 334 4.73 -9.66 -53.45
C SER A 334 4.53 -8.48 -54.41
N LYS A 335 5.29 -7.39 -54.22
CA LYS A 335 5.29 -6.26 -55.15
C LYS A 335 5.81 -6.64 -56.54
N ILE A 336 6.81 -7.53 -56.63
CA ILE A 336 7.35 -7.99 -57.90
C ILE A 336 6.36 -8.92 -58.61
N VAL A 337 5.76 -9.86 -57.87
CA VAL A 337 4.86 -10.89 -58.41
C VAL A 337 3.48 -10.33 -58.74
N TYR A 338 2.89 -9.52 -57.87
CA TYR A 338 1.50 -9.04 -57.97
C TYR A 338 1.37 -7.54 -58.23
N GLY A 339 2.44 -6.76 -58.11
CA GLY A 339 2.37 -5.30 -58.17
C GLY A 339 1.79 -4.66 -56.90
N ASN A 340 1.56 -5.44 -55.85
CA ASN A 340 0.98 -5.01 -54.57
C ASN A 340 1.77 -5.63 -53.40
N THR A 341 2.31 -4.80 -52.51
CA THR A 341 3.03 -5.26 -51.30
C THR A 341 2.11 -5.98 -50.32
N GLN A 342 0.81 -5.69 -50.33
CA GLN A 342 -0.19 -6.27 -49.43
C GLN A 342 -0.90 -7.50 -50.02
N ALA A 343 -0.44 -8.02 -51.15
CA ALA A 343 -1.11 -9.13 -51.82
C ALA A 343 -1.29 -10.38 -50.93
N LEU A 344 -0.35 -10.61 -50.00
CA LEU A 344 -0.36 -11.76 -49.09
C LEU A 344 -0.70 -11.38 -47.64
N SER A 345 -1.12 -10.14 -47.35
CA SER A 345 -1.31 -9.68 -45.97
C SER A 345 -2.27 -10.55 -45.17
N GLN A 346 -3.38 -10.99 -45.77
CA GLN A 346 -4.33 -11.91 -45.11
C GLN A 346 -3.72 -13.29 -44.81
N MET A 347 -2.89 -13.80 -45.71
CA MET A 347 -2.17 -15.07 -45.49
C MET A 347 -1.16 -14.93 -44.37
N ILE A 348 -0.42 -13.82 -44.33
CA ILE A 348 0.53 -13.50 -43.26
C ILE A 348 -0.19 -13.39 -41.91
N GLU A 349 -1.32 -12.68 -41.84
CA GLU A 349 -2.15 -12.59 -40.63
C GLU A 349 -2.64 -13.96 -40.18
N THR A 350 -3.02 -14.83 -41.11
CA THR A 350 -3.46 -16.19 -40.80
C THR A 350 -2.29 -17.05 -40.27
N ILE A 351 -1.11 -16.95 -40.89
CA ILE A 351 0.12 -17.62 -40.41
C ILE A 351 0.51 -17.11 -39.01
N ASN A 352 0.27 -15.84 -38.70
CA ASN A 352 0.53 -15.27 -37.36
C ASN A 352 -0.40 -15.79 -36.27
N ILE A 353 -1.53 -16.41 -36.64
CA ILE A 353 -2.44 -17.08 -35.70
C ILE A 353 -2.08 -18.56 -35.63
N ASP A 354 -1.84 -19.18 -36.79
CA ASP A 354 -1.48 -20.59 -36.92
C ASP A 354 -0.39 -20.78 -38.00
N PRO A 355 0.89 -20.86 -37.61
CA PRO A 355 2.00 -21.04 -38.54
C PRO A 355 1.95 -22.34 -39.34
N SER A 356 1.21 -23.35 -38.87
CA SER A 356 1.10 -24.65 -39.56
C SER A 356 0.39 -24.54 -40.93
N LEU A 357 -0.37 -23.47 -41.15
CA LEU A 357 -1.04 -23.17 -42.42
C LEU A 357 -0.09 -22.66 -43.50
N GLY A 358 1.15 -22.32 -43.14
CA GLY A 358 2.16 -21.82 -44.08
C GLY A 358 2.40 -22.75 -45.27
N GLU A 359 2.56 -24.06 -45.04
CA GLU A 359 2.76 -25.02 -46.12
C GLU A 359 1.57 -25.08 -47.10
N GLN A 360 0.34 -24.99 -46.57
CA GLN A 360 -0.86 -24.96 -47.41
C GLN A 360 -0.90 -23.73 -48.31
N PHE A 361 -0.50 -22.56 -47.80
CA PHE A 361 -0.42 -21.35 -48.61
C PHE A 361 0.69 -21.40 -49.66
N VAL A 362 1.84 -21.98 -49.31
CA VAL A 362 2.95 -22.19 -50.24
C VAL A 362 2.51 -23.07 -51.41
N ASP A 363 1.88 -24.22 -51.14
CA ASP A 363 1.35 -25.13 -52.15
C ASP A 363 0.29 -24.44 -53.02
N HIS A 364 -0.58 -23.66 -52.39
CA HIS A 364 -1.62 -22.91 -53.10
C HIS A 364 -1.04 -21.88 -54.08
N ILE A 365 0.00 -21.14 -53.68
CA ILE A 365 0.69 -20.16 -54.52
C ILE A 365 1.43 -20.83 -55.68
N ILE A 366 2.09 -21.97 -55.43
CA ILE A 366 2.81 -22.72 -56.48
C ILE A 366 1.83 -23.28 -57.52
N GLN A 367 0.74 -23.91 -57.07
CA GLN A 367 -0.23 -24.57 -57.95
C GLN A 367 -1.09 -23.56 -58.71
N ASN A 368 -1.45 -22.44 -58.09
CA ASN A 368 -2.31 -21.44 -58.71
C ASN A 368 -1.95 -20.01 -58.27
N PRO A 369 -0.84 -19.43 -58.75
CA PRO A 369 -0.38 -18.12 -58.29
C PRO A 369 -1.37 -16.98 -58.56
N LYS A 370 -2.34 -17.17 -59.48
CA LYS A 370 -3.36 -16.16 -59.80
C LYS A 370 -4.51 -16.10 -58.79
N SER A 371 -4.66 -17.09 -57.92
CA SER A 371 -5.70 -17.09 -56.88
C SER A 371 -5.49 -15.99 -55.84
N VAL A 372 -4.22 -15.67 -55.54
CA VAL A 372 -3.84 -14.59 -54.62
C VAL A 372 -4.04 -13.21 -55.23
N GLY A 373 -3.81 -13.08 -56.54
CA GLY A 373 -4.00 -11.82 -57.24
C GLY A 373 -3.54 -11.84 -58.68
N LYS A 374 -3.80 -10.75 -59.39
CA LYS A 374 -3.34 -10.59 -60.78
C LYS A 374 -1.82 -10.40 -60.80
N LEU A 375 -1.10 -11.33 -61.43
CA LEU A 375 0.34 -11.19 -61.65
C LEU A 375 0.69 -9.88 -62.38
N ALA A 376 1.83 -9.29 -62.05
CA ALA A 376 2.31 -8.03 -62.61
C ALA A 376 2.61 -8.13 -64.13
N GLY A 377 2.55 -7.00 -64.83
CA GLY A 377 2.80 -6.92 -66.27
C GLY A 377 1.67 -7.46 -67.17
N LYS A 378 1.89 -7.46 -68.49
CA LYS A 378 0.90 -7.84 -69.51
C LYS A 378 1.27 -9.16 -70.21
N LYS A 379 0.25 -9.94 -70.59
CA LYS A 379 0.35 -11.12 -71.45
C LYS A 379 -0.73 -11.00 -72.54
N ILE A 380 -0.35 -10.78 -73.79
CA ILE A 380 -1.26 -10.58 -74.93
C ILE A 380 -0.85 -11.56 -76.02
N LEU A 381 -1.77 -12.40 -76.48
CA LEU A 381 -1.52 -13.38 -77.56
C LEU A 381 -0.24 -14.23 -77.35
N GLY A 382 0.04 -14.63 -76.10
CA GLY A 382 1.22 -15.43 -75.75
C GLY A 382 2.51 -14.63 -75.48
N LEU A 383 2.61 -13.38 -75.94
CA LEU A 383 3.74 -12.49 -75.68
C LEU A 383 3.70 -11.94 -74.25
N ARG A 384 4.79 -12.12 -73.50
CA ARG A 384 4.93 -11.71 -72.09
C ARG A 384 5.79 -10.46 -71.99
N SER A 385 5.30 -9.42 -71.30
CA SER A 385 6.13 -8.25 -70.98
C SER A 385 7.31 -8.63 -70.06
N PRO A 386 8.41 -7.84 -70.03
CA PRO A 386 9.53 -8.10 -69.10
C PRO A 386 9.10 -8.18 -67.63
N ALA A 387 8.15 -7.34 -67.22
CA ALA A 387 7.56 -7.40 -65.87
C ALA A 387 6.77 -8.70 -65.62
N ARG A 388 6.06 -9.22 -66.63
CA ARG A 388 5.34 -10.50 -66.54
C ARG A 388 6.28 -11.69 -66.43
N LYS A 389 7.37 -11.69 -67.21
CA LYS A 389 8.37 -12.76 -67.16
C LYS A 389 9.04 -12.82 -65.78
N ARG A 390 9.46 -11.65 -65.25
CA ARG A 390 10.00 -11.55 -63.88
C ARG A 390 8.99 -12.00 -62.82
N ALA A 391 7.73 -11.57 -62.91
CA ALA A 391 6.70 -11.99 -61.95
C ALA A 391 6.50 -13.51 -61.93
N GLU A 392 6.51 -14.18 -63.08
CA GLU A 392 6.37 -15.65 -63.18
C GLU A 392 7.63 -16.39 -62.67
N GLU A 393 8.83 -15.87 -62.91
CA GLU A 393 10.10 -16.44 -62.43
C GLU A 393 10.28 -16.27 -60.90
N THR A 394 9.75 -15.19 -60.32
CA THR A 394 9.87 -14.88 -58.89
C THR A 394 8.84 -15.60 -58.01
N VAL A 395 7.82 -16.27 -58.58
CA VAL A 395 6.80 -17.00 -57.78
C VAL A 395 7.44 -18.03 -56.85
N SER A 396 8.39 -18.83 -57.35
CA SER A 396 9.07 -19.84 -56.52
C SER A 396 9.79 -19.20 -55.35
N GLN A 397 10.52 -18.11 -55.59
CA GLN A 397 11.23 -17.38 -54.54
C GLN A 397 10.26 -16.78 -53.50
N LEU A 398 9.11 -16.24 -53.94
CA LEU A 398 8.07 -15.76 -53.03
C LEU A 398 7.52 -16.90 -52.16
N SER A 399 7.25 -18.06 -52.76
CA SER A 399 6.80 -19.26 -52.05
C SER A 399 7.84 -19.76 -51.05
N ASP A 400 9.12 -19.83 -51.43
CA ASP A 400 10.21 -20.26 -50.54
C ASP A 400 10.41 -19.29 -49.37
N THR A 401 10.26 -17.98 -49.63
CA THR A 401 10.34 -16.94 -48.59
C THR A 401 9.13 -17.01 -47.65
N LEU A 402 7.93 -17.25 -48.17
CA LEU A 402 6.72 -17.45 -47.36
C LEU A 402 6.82 -18.71 -46.50
N LYS A 403 7.42 -19.79 -47.03
CA LYS A 403 7.73 -20.98 -46.25
C LYS A 403 8.70 -20.65 -45.11
N SER A 404 9.79 -19.96 -45.42
CA SER A 404 10.78 -19.52 -44.43
C SER A 404 10.15 -18.62 -43.36
N TYR A 405 9.21 -17.76 -43.75
CA TYR A 405 8.39 -16.93 -42.85
C TYR A 405 7.54 -17.79 -41.89
N ALA A 406 6.84 -18.80 -42.41
CA ALA A 406 6.04 -19.69 -41.58
C ALA A 406 6.91 -20.52 -40.62
N ASP A 407 8.06 -21.01 -41.09
CA ASP A 407 9.01 -21.78 -40.27
C ASP A 407 9.59 -20.94 -39.12
N ILE A 408 10.06 -19.72 -39.40
CA ILE A 408 10.56 -18.83 -38.35
C ILE A 408 9.45 -18.40 -37.40
N ALA A 409 8.23 -18.19 -37.90
CA ALA A 409 7.09 -17.85 -37.07
C ALA A 409 6.74 -18.99 -36.10
N HIS A 410 6.71 -20.22 -36.60
CA HIS A 410 6.49 -21.42 -35.80
C HIS A 410 7.56 -21.58 -34.71
N GLN A 411 8.85 -21.47 -35.08
CA GLN A 411 9.95 -21.58 -34.12
C GLN A 411 9.88 -20.47 -33.07
N THR A 412 9.64 -19.23 -33.49
CA THR A 412 9.54 -18.07 -32.59
C THR A 412 8.37 -18.23 -31.61
N MET A 413 7.19 -18.67 -32.08
CA MET A 413 6.06 -18.97 -31.20
C MET A 413 6.40 -20.05 -30.18
N ALA A 414 7.03 -21.15 -30.61
CA ALA A 414 7.43 -22.24 -29.72
C ALA A 414 8.41 -21.75 -28.64
N ASP A 415 9.39 -20.92 -29.03
CA ASP A 415 10.36 -20.32 -28.11
C ASP A 415 9.69 -19.37 -27.10
N ILE A 416 8.74 -18.53 -27.54
CA ILE A 416 7.97 -17.64 -26.66
C ILE A 416 7.17 -18.45 -25.63
N ILE A 417 6.48 -19.51 -26.06
CA ILE A 417 5.70 -20.38 -25.18
C ILE A 417 6.60 -21.09 -24.17
N GLU A 418 7.75 -21.61 -24.62
CA GLU A 418 8.69 -22.31 -23.75
C GLU A 418 9.30 -21.36 -22.70
N GLN A 419 9.71 -20.16 -23.11
CA GLN A 419 10.23 -19.12 -22.22
C GLN A 419 9.19 -18.69 -21.19
N HIS A 420 7.95 -18.46 -21.62
CA HIS A 420 6.86 -18.12 -20.70
C HIS A 420 6.57 -19.25 -19.71
N SER A 421 6.59 -20.50 -20.16
CA SER A 421 6.42 -21.67 -19.29
C SER A 421 7.54 -21.80 -18.26
N LYS A 422 8.80 -21.52 -18.65
CA LYS A 422 9.95 -21.47 -17.73
C LYS A 422 9.73 -20.38 -16.68
N GLU A 423 9.23 -19.22 -17.10
CA GLU A 423 8.96 -18.09 -16.23
C GLU A 423 7.83 -18.38 -15.23
N GLN A 424 6.73 -18.99 -15.68
CA GLN A 424 5.65 -19.46 -14.80
C GLN A 424 6.17 -20.41 -13.70
N ARG A 425 7.05 -21.35 -14.06
CA ARG A 425 7.68 -22.26 -13.08
C ARG A 425 8.63 -21.54 -12.14
N ARG A 426 9.28 -20.45 -12.59
CA ARG A 426 10.18 -19.62 -11.77
C ARG A 426 9.38 -18.88 -10.70
N THR A 427 8.34 -18.15 -11.11
CA THR A 427 7.55 -17.28 -10.23
C THR A 427 6.64 -18.06 -9.28
N ALA A 428 6.18 -19.25 -9.67
CA ALA A 428 5.36 -20.13 -8.83
C ALA A 428 6.09 -20.65 -7.57
N ARG A 429 7.41 -20.49 -7.47
CA ARG A 429 8.19 -20.89 -6.29
C ARG A 429 8.16 -19.79 -5.24
N SER A 430 7.86 -20.13 -3.99
CA SER A 430 8.16 -19.25 -2.85
C SER A 430 9.62 -19.44 -2.39
N VAL A 431 10.13 -18.44 -1.67
CA VAL A 431 11.36 -18.55 -0.89
C VAL A 431 11.02 -18.16 0.53
N GLU A 432 11.21 -19.09 1.47
CA GLU A 432 11.03 -18.82 2.89
C GLU A 432 12.16 -17.95 3.45
N ASN A 433 11.93 -17.33 4.59
CA ASN A 433 12.94 -16.61 5.33
C ASN A 433 14.11 -17.54 5.70
N PRO A 434 15.34 -17.00 5.79
CA PRO A 434 16.48 -17.79 6.22
C PRO A 434 16.20 -18.41 7.60
N GLY A 435 16.56 -19.68 7.79
CA GLY A 435 16.44 -20.34 9.10
C GLY A 435 17.30 -19.67 10.16
N LYS A 436 17.04 -19.97 11.44
CA LYS A 436 17.72 -19.32 12.60
C LYS A 436 19.25 -19.35 12.50
N ASP A 437 19.84 -20.45 12.03
CA ASP A 437 21.30 -20.58 11.88
C ASP A 437 21.87 -19.56 10.88
N LEU A 438 21.16 -19.35 9.76
CA LEU A 438 21.54 -18.37 8.75
C LEU A 438 21.28 -16.94 9.23
N GLN A 439 20.19 -16.70 9.97
CA GLN A 439 19.94 -15.40 10.59
C GLN A 439 21.07 -15.02 11.56
N ASN A 440 21.48 -15.97 12.41
CA ASN A 440 22.61 -15.79 13.32
C ASN A 440 23.90 -15.53 12.55
N LEU A 441 24.16 -16.29 11.47
CA LEU A 441 25.32 -16.05 10.61
C LEU A 441 25.31 -14.63 10.01
N PHE A 442 24.16 -14.16 9.50
CA PHE A 442 24.04 -12.83 8.89
C PHE A 442 24.19 -11.69 9.89
N ALA A 443 24.00 -11.94 11.19
CA ALA A 443 24.23 -10.96 12.24
C ALA A 443 25.72 -10.82 12.64
N LEU A 444 26.57 -11.77 12.24
CA LEU A 444 28.01 -11.76 12.57
C LEU A 444 28.81 -10.85 11.64
N PHE A 445 29.94 -10.33 12.14
CA PHE A 445 30.92 -9.64 11.31
C PHE A 445 31.61 -10.60 10.33
N PRO A 446 32.17 -10.10 9.20
CA PRO A 446 32.72 -10.96 8.14
C PRO A 446 33.76 -12.01 8.60
N GLU A 447 34.61 -11.67 9.57
CA GLU A 447 35.61 -12.61 10.10
C GLU A 447 34.98 -13.73 10.93
N GLN A 448 34.00 -13.39 11.77
CA GLN A 448 33.24 -14.35 12.57
C GLN A 448 32.34 -15.24 11.69
N GLN A 449 31.77 -14.69 10.61
CA GLN A 449 31.06 -15.47 9.60
C GLN A 449 31.99 -16.53 9.00
N ARG A 450 33.22 -16.13 8.67
CA ARG A 450 34.23 -17.01 8.11
C ARG A 450 34.60 -18.12 9.08
N GLU A 451 34.85 -17.80 10.34
CA GLU A 451 35.14 -18.77 11.39
C GLU A 451 33.98 -19.77 11.54
N ALA A 452 32.74 -19.29 11.74
CA ALA A 452 31.55 -20.12 11.89
C ALA A 452 31.32 -21.06 10.70
N LEU A 453 31.51 -20.56 9.48
CA LEU A 453 31.43 -21.36 8.26
C LEU A 453 32.55 -22.41 8.20
N SER A 454 33.76 -22.10 8.67
CA SER A 454 34.90 -23.02 8.61
C SER A 454 34.72 -24.28 9.47
N HIS A 455 33.95 -24.16 10.56
CA HIS A 455 33.71 -25.21 11.55
C HIS A 455 32.39 -25.98 11.34
N SER A 456 31.48 -25.50 10.48
CA SER A 456 30.16 -26.13 10.28
C SER A 456 29.86 -26.43 8.79
N PRO A 457 30.09 -27.68 8.33
CA PRO A 457 29.69 -28.12 6.99
C PRO A 457 28.17 -28.02 6.75
N THR A 458 27.37 -28.25 7.79
CA THR A 458 25.90 -28.13 7.72
C THR A 458 25.48 -26.70 7.40
N LEU A 459 26.09 -25.71 8.07
CA LEU A 459 25.81 -24.30 7.83
C LEU A 459 26.21 -23.87 6.40
N GLN A 460 27.36 -24.36 5.90
CA GLN A 460 27.76 -24.15 4.50
C GLN A 460 26.71 -24.72 3.52
N GLN A 461 26.19 -25.93 3.81
CA GLN A 461 25.18 -26.56 2.97
C GLN A 461 23.84 -25.78 3.00
N GLN A 462 23.41 -25.34 4.18
CA GLN A 462 22.22 -24.47 4.33
C GLN A 462 22.38 -23.17 3.53
N LEU A 463 23.52 -22.48 3.66
CA LEU A 463 23.82 -21.25 2.91
C LEU A 463 23.82 -21.48 1.40
N HIS A 464 24.42 -22.58 0.94
CA HIS A 464 24.43 -22.92 -0.48
C HIS A 464 23.03 -23.21 -1.02
N ARG A 465 22.22 -24.00 -0.30
CA ARG A 465 20.82 -24.29 -0.66
C ARG A 465 19.99 -23.01 -0.73
N PHE A 466 20.08 -22.16 0.29
CA PHE A 466 19.32 -20.92 0.37
C PHE A 466 19.70 -19.95 -0.76
N SER A 467 21.00 -19.78 -1.03
CA SER A 467 21.44 -18.96 -2.17
C SER A 467 20.94 -19.51 -3.51
N ARG A 468 20.94 -20.83 -3.71
CA ARG A 468 20.41 -21.45 -4.93
C ARG A 468 18.91 -21.20 -5.08
N GLN A 469 18.14 -21.23 -4.00
CA GLN A 469 16.71 -20.87 -4.02
C GLN A 469 16.52 -19.41 -4.47
N LEU A 470 17.27 -18.47 -3.91
CA LEU A 470 17.22 -17.05 -4.31
C LEU A 470 17.62 -16.86 -5.79
N GLN A 471 18.70 -17.49 -6.24
CA GLN A 471 19.15 -17.39 -7.64
C GLN A 471 18.14 -17.96 -8.62
N ASN A 472 17.51 -19.08 -8.27
CA ASN A 472 16.49 -19.71 -9.09
C ASN A 472 15.17 -18.94 -9.07
N ARG A 473 14.86 -18.21 -7.99
CA ARG A 473 13.62 -17.45 -7.87
C ARG A 473 13.73 -16.06 -8.48
N LEU A 474 14.86 -15.37 -8.38
CA LEU A 474 14.99 -13.99 -8.82
C LEU A 474 15.31 -13.88 -10.32
N SER A 475 14.65 -12.98 -11.04
CA SER A 475 14.92 -12.69 -12.46
C SER A 475 16.22 -11.90 -12.63
N SER A 476 16.68 -11.75 -13.87
CA SER A 476 17.80 -10.83 -14.19
C SER A 476 17.48 -9.40 -13.77
N GLU A 477 16.24 -8.94 -13.99
CA GLU A 477 15.83 -7.57 -13.67
C GLU A 477 15.68 -7.34 -12.17
N GLU A 478 15.11 -8.29 -11.44
CA GLU A 478 15.00 -8.22 -9.97
C GLU A 478 16.40 -8.20 -9.34
N ARG A 479 17.34 -9.02 -9.85
CA ARG A 479 18.74 -9.01 -9.40
C ARG A 479 19.45 -7.68 -9.70
N ARG A 480 19.16 -7.07 -10.86
CA ARG A 480 19.68 -5.76 -11.23
C ARG A 480 19.16 -4.68 -10.28
N ALA A 481 17.85 -4.67 -9.99
CA ALA A 481 17.25 -3.74 -9.02
C ALA A 481 17.90 -3.86 -7.63
N ILE A 482 18.17 -5.09 -7.17
CA ILE A 482 18.90 -5.32 -5.91
C ILE A 482 20.33 -4.77 -5.95
N GLN A 483 21.06 -4.95 -7.06
CA GLN A 483 22.42 -4.43 -7.23
C GLN A 483 22.47 -2.90 -7.24
N GLU A 484 21.47 -2.28 -7.86
CA GLU A 484 21.30 -0.82 -7.96
C GLU A 484 20.74 -0.21 -6.64
N ASN A 485 20.35 -1.03 -5.67
CA ASN A 485 19.61 -0.63 -4.46
C ASN A 485 18.25 0.06 -4.74
N ASP A 486 17.65 -0.22 -5.90
CA ASP A 486 16.34 0.32 -6.29
C ASP A 486 15.20 -0.54 -5.72
N CYS A 487 14.87 -0.29 -4.45
CA CYS A 487 13.82 -1.01 -3.74
C CYS A 487 12.42 -0.72 -4.29
N THR A 488 12.20 0.46 -4.87
CA THR A 488 10.92 0.82 -5.48
C THR A 488 10.66 -0.03 -6.72
N ARG A 489 11.66 -0.13 -7.60
CA ARG A 489 11.58 -1.01 -8.77
C ARG A 489 11.44 -2.47 -8.37
N LEU A 490 12.18 -2.92 -7.36
CA LEU A 490 12.07 -4.29 -6.86
C LEU A 490 10.68 -4.61 -6.31
N SER A 491 10.08 -3.68 -5.55
CA SER A 491 8.71 -3.79 -5.03
C SER A 491 7.69 -3.95 -6.16
N CYS A 492 7.79 -3.13 -7.22
CA CYS A 492 6.93 -3.27 -8.39
C CYS A 492 7.13 -4.60 -9.12
N LEU A 493 8.39 -5.00 -9.36
CA LEU A 493 8.72 -6.25 -10.07
C LEU A 493 8.25 -7.50 -9.33
N LEU A 494 8.29 -7.50 -7.99
CA LEU A 494 7.89 -8.64 -7.16
C LEU A 494 6.44 -8.58 -6.69
N GLY A 495 5.74 -7.45 -6.83
CA GLY A 495 4.38 -7.29 -6.32
C GLY A 495 4.28 -7.33 -4.80
N VAL A 496 5.25 -6.71 -4.11
CA VAL A 496 5.33 -6.67 -2.63
C VAL A 496 5.45 -5.24 -2.11
N SER A 497 5.28 -5.03 -0.81
CA SER A 497 5.52 -3.74 -0.15
C SER A 497 6.98 -3.26 -0.31
N ALA A 498 7.20 -1.94 -0.17
CA ALA A 498 8.55 -1.38 -0.23
C ALA A 498 9.43 -1.86 0.93
N SER A 499 8.87 -2.02 2.14
CA SER A 499 9.56 -2.63 3.28
C SER A 499 9.99 -4.07 2.99
N LYS A 500 9.10 -4.91 2.45
CA LYS A 500 9.45 -6.29 2.11
C LYS A 500 10.47 -6.37 0.98
N ALA A 501 10.40 -5.50 -0.03
CA ALA A 501 11.42 -5.41 -1.07
C ALA A 501 12.80 -5.06 -0.48
N LYS A 502 12.86 -4.14 0.48
CA LYS A 502 14.09 -3.79 1.20
C LYS A 502 14.65 -4.97 1.99
N ASP A 503 13.80 -5.71 2.69
CA ASP A 503 14.19 -6.92 3.43
C ASP A 503 14.76 -8.00 2.49
N ILE A 504 14.12 -8.23 1.33
CA ILE A 504 14.61 -9.13 0.28
C ILE A 504 15.98 -8.70 -0.21
N ALA A 505 16.15 -7.42 -0.56
CA ALA A 505 17.42 -6.89 -1.04
C ALA A 505 18.54 -7.07 0.00
N GLN A 506 18.25 -6.79 1.27
CA GLN A 506 19.20 -6.95 2.38
C GLN A 506 19.60 -8.42 2.60
N ILE A 507 18.64 -9.35 2.63
CA ILE A 507 18.92 -10.78 2.81
C ILE A 507 19.72 -11.35 1.63
N VAL A 508 19.41 -10.92 0.39
CA VAL A 508 20.18 -11.32 -0.79
C VAL A 508 21.62 -10.80 -0.70
N LYS A 509 21.82 -9.58 -0.21
CA LYS A 509 23.16 -9.01 0.01
C LYS A 509 23.96 -9.79 1.06
N HIS A 510 23.38 -10.01 2.25
CA HIS A 510 24.03 -10.80 3.30
C HIS A 510 24.37 -12.22 2.84
N THR A 511 23.47 -12.84 2.06
CA THR A 511 23.72 -14.18 1.48
C THR A 511 24.94 -14.18 0.56
N LYS A 512 25.08 -13.16 -0.31
CA LYS A 512 26.24 -13.02 -1.21
C LYS A 512 27.53 -12.78 -0.44
N GLU A 513 27.49 -11.95 0.60
CA GLU A 513 28.65 -11.65 1.46
C GLU A 513 29.14 -12.91 2.18
N ALA A 514 28.23 -13.67 2.81
CA ALA A 514 28.56 -14.93 3.47
C ALA A 514 29.13 -15.97 2.47
N GLN A 515 28.60 -16.04 1.25
CA GLN A 515 29.17 -16.89 0.20
C GLN A 515 30.58 -16.46 -0.22
N CYS A 516 30.87 -15.17 -0.22
CA CYS A 516 32.20 -14.64 -0.50
C CYS A 516 33.20 -15.06 0.59
N GLN A 517 32.79 -15.01 1.87
CA GLN A 517 33.61 -15.52 2.98
C GLN A 517 33.89 -17.01 2.85
N MET A 518 32.89 -17.81 2.45
CA MET A 518 33.05 -19.24 2.19
C MET A 518 34.03 -19.53 1.04
N ARG A 519 34.02 -18.73 -0.03
CA ARG A 519 34.98 -18.88 -1.15
C ARG A 519 36.41 -18.55 -0.71
N THR A 520 36.57 -17.49 0.08
CA THR A 520 37.87 -17.08 0.63
C THR A 520 38.49 -18.18 1.49
N LEU A 521 37.70 -18.85 2.33
CA LEU A 521 38.15 -20.03 3.09
C LEU A 521 38.70 -21.14 2.22
N LYS A 522 38.03 -21.47 1.11
CA LYS A 522 38.46 -22.52 0.20
C LYS A 522 39.82 -22.18 -0.42
N VAL A 523 40.00 -20.92 -0.84
CA VAL A 523 41.28 -20.44 -1.40
C VAL A 523 42.40 -20.51 -0.36
N CYS A 524 42.17 -20.06 0.88
CA CYS A 524 43.17 -20.14 1.96
C CYS A 524 43.56 -21.59 2.30
N ARG A 525 42.60 -22.52 2.35
CA ARG A 525 42.89 -23.95 2.58
C ARG A 525 43.69 -24.57 1.44
N SER A 526 43.34 -24.27 0.18
CA SER A 526 44.08 -24.75 -0.99
C SER A 526 45.51 -24.22 -1.05
N ALA A 527 45.72 -22.93 -0.74
CA ALA A 527 47.05 -22.33 -0.67
C ALA A 527 47.90 -22.91 0.47
N SER A 528 47.29 -23.16 1.64
CA SER A 528 47.98 -23.81 2.76
C SER A 528 48.39 -25.25 2.44
N MET A 529 47.53 -26.01 1.74
CA MET A 529 47.86 -27.39 1.34
C MET A 529 49.01 -27.43 0.30
N ALA A 530 49.03 -26.48 -0.64
CA ALA A 530 50.07 -26.38 -1.67
C ALA A 530 51.45 -25.95 -1.12
N LEU A 531 51.50 -25.32 0.06
CA LEU A 531 52.74 -24.96 0.76
C LEU A 531 53.27 -26.08 1.67
N THR A 532 52.45 -27.09 1.97
CA THR A 532 52.79 -28.24 2.83
C THR A 532 53.04 -29.54 2.05
N SER A 533 52.89 -29.51 0.73
CA SER A 533 53.20 -30.57 -0.23
C SER A 533 54.46 -30.23 -1.01
#